data_AF-A0A022VU52-F1
#
_entry.id   AF-A0A022VU52-F1
#
_cell.length_a   1.000
_cell.length_b   1.000
_cell.length_c   1.000
_cell.angle_alpha   90.00
_cell.angle_beta   90.00
_cell.angle_gamma   90.00
#
_symmetry.space_group_name_H-M   'P 1'
#
loop_
_entity.id
_entity.type
_entity.pdbx_description
1 polymer ?
#
loop_
_entity_poly.entity_id
_entity_poly.type
_entity_poly.pdbx_seq_one_letter_code
_entity_poly.pdbx_strand_id
1 'polypeptide(L)'
;MADSKIPSLQQRPCGYLRALNIGKWFLVPIAALCCLLWVFVIAASIFSAVYEKSASSRDDYPPIRWKDTLEDCDPGQIIWLFIPIAIETFHVPIQLWLYARNLLHPIAALVLSFCFMGLWVSFSVLAPLIDACVEQKFPDAWNGLFWARQVTGYLITLLYLAYFGFSCAAVHHWRSGKKAVDGTSSDGDIEMKA
;
A
#
# COMPACT_ATOMS: atom_id res chain seq x y z
N MET A 1 22.47 -51.35 -0.07
CA MET A 1 21.72 -50.18 -0.55
C MET A 1 21.16 -49.47 0.66
N ALA A 2 21.81 -48.40 1.09
CA ALA A 2 21.38 -47.63 2.24
C ALA A 2 20.33 -46.61 1.76
N ASP A 3 19.09 -46.79 2.20
CA ASP A 3 18.03 -45.80 2.03
C ASP A 3 18.43 -44.52 2.76
N SER A 4 18.96 -43.56 2.00
CA SER A 4 19.10 -42.19 2.45
C SER A 4 17.70 -41.60 2.64
N LYS A 5 17.22 -41.63 3.89
CA LYS A 5 16.08 -40.81 4.31
C LYS A 5 16.52 -39.35 4.21
N ILE A 6 16.34 -38.76 3.03
CA ILE A 6 16.26 -37.31 2.86
C ILE A 6 15.18 -36.86 3.85
N PRO A 7 15.50 -36.03 4.87
CA PRO A 7 14.48 -35.53 5.76
C PRO A 7 13.54 -34.70 4.91
N SER A 8 12.32 -35.20 4.76
CA SER A 8 11.24 -34.52 4.06
C SER A 8 11.13 -33.07 4.56
N LEU A 9 11.39 -32.12 3.67
CA LEU A 9 11.14 -30.68 3.78
C LEU A 9 9.64 -30.32 3.98
N GLN A 10 8.84 -31.24 4.54
CA GLN A 10 7.39 -31.26 4.41
C GLN A 10 6.63 -30.99 5.72
N GLN A 11 7.27 -30.63 6.83
CA GLN A 11 6.50 -30.60 8.09
C GLN A 11 6.91 -29.58 9.14
N ARG A 12 6.84 -28.27 8.83
CA ARG A 12 6.45 -27.25 9.82
C ARG A 12 5.73 -26.05 9.18
N PRO A 13 4.43 -26.14 8.84
CA PRO A 13 3.58 -24.95 8.92
C PRO A 13 3.42 -24.64 10.43
N CYS A 14 3.38 -23.41 10.92
CA CYS A 14 2.06 -22.84 11.24
C CYS A 14 2.10 -21.43 11.82
N GLY A 15 3.24 -20.91 12.28
CA GLY A 15 3.28 -19.59 12.93
C GLY A 15 3.20 -18.44 11.92
N TYR A 16 4.18 -18.38 11.02
CA TYR A 16 4.28 -17.28 10.05
C TYR A 16 3.16 -17.33 9.00
N LEU A 17 2.76 -18.53 8.54
CA LEU A 17 1.62 -18.70 7.61
C LEU A 17 0.29 -18.28 8.24
N ARG A 18 0.10 -18.46 9.56
CA ARG A 18 -1.09 -17.96 10.26
C ARG A 18 -1.08 -16.44 10.35
N ALA A 19 0.05 -15.83 10.71
CA ALA A 19 0.20 -14.38 10.73
C ALA A 19 -0.03 -13.75 9.34
N LEU A 20 0.54 -14.33 8.29
CA LEU A 20 0.30 -13.95 6.89
C LEU A 20 -1.17 -14.14 6.47
N ASN A 21 -1.81 -15.24 6.90
CA ASN A 21 -3.22 -15.50 6.61
C ASN A 21 -4.19 -14.57 7.32
N ILE A 22 -3.80 -13.94 8.43
CA ILE A 22 -4.58 -12.88 9.06
C ILE A 22 -4.31 -11.56 8.32
N GLY A 23 -3.05 -11.30 7.98
CA GLY A 23 -2.62 -10.14 7.17
C GLY A 23 -3.40 -9.98 5.85
N LYS A 24 -3.70 -11.08 5.15
CA LYS A 24 -4.43 -11.02 3.86
C LYS A 24 -5.80 -10.33 3.95
N TRP A 25 -6.47 -10.41 5.10
CA TRP A 25 -7.79 -9.82 5.28
C TRP A 25 -7.74 -8.30 5.32
N PHE A 26 -6.57 -7.70 5.52
CA PHE A 26 -6.37 -6.25 5.45
C PHE A 26 -6.20 -5.77 3.99
N LEU A 27 -5.77 -6.62 3.06
CA LEU A 27 -5.66 -6.26 1.64
C LEU A 27 -7.03 -6.12 0.96
N VAL A 28 -8.04 -6.83 1.43
CA VAL A 28 -9.42 -6.75 0.90
C VAL A 28 -10.06 -5.37 1.12
N PRO A 29 -10.11 -4.80 2.34
CA PRO A 29 -10.63 -3.46 2.54
C PRO A 29 -9.75 -2.41 1.85
N ILE A 30 -8.43 -2.60 1.77
CA ILE A 30 -7.55 -1.72 0.97
C ILE A 30 -8.01 -1.71 -0.50
N ALA A 31 -8.26 -2.87 -1.10
CA ALA A 31 -8.75 -2.96 -2.47
C ALA A 31 -10.08 -2.23 -2.67
N ALA A 32 -11.03 -2.38 -1.73
CA ALA A 32 -12.32 -1.68 -1.77
C ALA A 32 -12.15 -0.15 -1.66
N LEU A 33 -11.28 0.32 -0.76
CA LEU A 33 -10.96 1.73 -0.62
C LEU A 33 -10.24 2.28 -1.86
N CYS A 34 -9.41 1.48 -2.54
CA CYS A 34 -8.78 1.87 -3.81
C CYS A 34 -9.82 2.06 -4.93
N CYS A 35 -10.85 1.21 -4.99
CA CYS A 35 -11.97 1.43 -5.92
C CYS A 35 -12.71 2.74 -5.61
N LEU A 36 -12.96 3.05 -4.34
CA LEU A 36 -13.60 4.31 -3.94
C LEU A 36 -12.72 5.52 -4.26
N LEU A 37 -11.41 5.42 -4.06
CA LEU A 37 -10.47 6.48 -4.45
C LEU A 37 -10.52 6.77 -5.94
N TRP A 38 -10.71 5.77 -6.80
CA TRP A 38 -10.82 5.99 -8.24
C TRP A 38 -12.04 6.82 -8.55
N VAL A 39 -13.16 6.55 -7.87
CA VAL A 39 -14.38 7.35 -7.99
C VAL A 39 -14.10 8.80 -7.58
N PHE A 40 -13.44 9.03 -6.44
CA PHE A 40 -13.13 10.38 -5.97
C PHE A 40 -12.15 11.12 -6.88
N VAL A 41 -11.11 10.45 -7.36
CA VAL A 41 -10.12 11.02 -8.29
C VAL A 41 -10.80 11.42 -9.60
N ILE A 42 -11.58 10.53 -10.20
CA ILE A 42 -12.30 10.81 -11.45
C ILE A 42 -13.31 11.95 -11.24
N ALA A 43 -14.07 11.93 -10.14
CA ALA A 43 -15.04 12.98 -9.82
C ALA A 43 -14.36 14.34 -9.63
N ALA A 44 -13.24 14.39 -8.90
CA ALA A 44 -12.46 15.62 -8.72
C ALA A 44 -11.88 16.11 -10.06
N SER A 45 -11.38 15.20 -10.91
CA SER A 45 -10.85 15.55 -12.22
C SER A 45 -11.92 16.15 -13.15
N ILE A 46 -13.10 15.50 -13.22
CA ILE A 46 -14.23 15.99 -14.02
C ILE A 46 -14.74 17.32 -13.48
N PHE A 47 -14.89 17.44 -12.15
CA PHE A 47 -15.33 18.68 -11.51
C PHE A 47 -14.42 19.85 -11.89
N SER A 48 -13.10 19.68 -11.73
CA SER A 48 -12.14 20.74 -12.07
C SER A 48 -12.17 21.09 -13.57
N ALA A 49 -12.31 20.11 -14.46
CA ALA A 49 -12.37 20.35 -15.90
C ALA A 49 -13.65 21.08 -16.33
N VAL A 50 -14.79 20.80 -15.68
CA VAL A 50 -16.05 21.52 -15.91
C VAL A 50 -15.96 22.93 -15.34
N TYR A 51 -15.44 23.07 -14.11
CA TYR A 51 -15.29 24.35 -13.43
C TYR A 51 -14.44 25.32 -14.24
N GLU A 52 -13.28 24.87 -14.74
CA GLU A 52 -12.37 25.66 -15.59
C GLU A 52 -13.03 26.15 -16.89
N LYS A 53 -13.95 25.37 -17.47
CA LYS A 53 -14.71 25.79 -18.67
C LYS A 53 -15.81 26.79 -18.35
N SER A 54 -16.40 26.72 -17.16
CA SER A 54 -17.49 27.59 -16.72
C SER A 54 -17.03 28.86 -16.00
N ALA A 55 -15.75 28.95 -15.62
CA ALA A 55 -15.19 30.09 -14.92
C ALA A 55 -15.29 31.35 -15.81
N SER A 56 -16.07 32.33 -15.36
CA SER A 56 -16.32 33.58 -16.10
C SER A 56 -15.38 34.72 -15.72
N SER A 57 -14.61 34.56 -14.64
CA SER A 57 -13.72 35.61 -14.10
C SER A 57 -12.27 35.14 -14.06
N ARG A 58 -11.34 36.10 -14.18
CA ARG A 58 -9.89 35.86 -14.13
C ARG A 58 -9.39 35.49 -12.72
N ASP A 59 -10.24 35.66 -11.72
CA ASP A 59 -9.97 35.40 -10.29
C ASP A 59 -10.56 34.06 -9.80
N ASP A 60 -11.33 33.36 -10.64
CA ASP A 60 -11.81 32.00 -10.36
C ASP A 60 -10.72 30.97 -10.72
N TYR A 61 -9.89 30.63 -9.73
CA TYR A 61 -8.84 29.63 -9.91
C TYR A 61 -9.40 28.20 -9.78
N PRO A 62 -9.38 27.38 -10.85
CA PRO A 62 -9.87 26.02 -10.78
C PRO A 62 -8.95 25.19 -9.86
N PRO A 63 -9.51 24.22 -9.11
CA PRO A 63 -8.71 23.43 -8.17
C PRO A 63 -7.62 22.56 -8.81
N ILE A 64 -7.82 22.15 -10.07
CA ILE A 64 -6.80 21.54 -10.93
C ILE A 64 -6.76 22.37 -12.20
N ARG A 65 -5.58 22.85 -12.59
CA ARG A 65 -5.39 23.69 -13.78
C ARG A 65 -5.05 22.79 -14.97
N TRP A 66 -6.04 22.32 -15.71
CA TRP A 66 -5.79 21.36 -16.78
C TRP A 66 -5.05 22.00 -17.95
N LYS A 67 -5.33 23.27 -18.28
CA LYS A 67 -4.58 23.99 -19.32
C LYS A 67 -3.11 24.14 -18.96
N ASP A 68 -2.80 24.74 -17.81
CA ASP A 68 -1.41 24.95 -17.37
C ASP A 68 -0.68 23.60 -17.21
N THR A 69 -1.36 22.56 -16.75
CA THR A 69 -0.70 21.25 -16.59
C THR A 69 -0.40 20.58 -17.95
N LEU A 70 -1.25 20.78 -18.95
CA LEU A 70 -1.07 20.22 -20.29
C LEU A 70 -0.15 21.08 -21.17
N GLU A 71 -0.14 22.39 -20.97
CA GLU A 71 0.60 23.36 -21.79
C GLU A 71 1.96 23.73 -21.18
N ASP A 72 2.04 23.97 -19.86
CA ASP A 72 3.27 24.41 -19.17
C ASP A 72 4.09 23.26 -18.55
N CYS A 73 3.67 22.00 -18.74
CA CYS A 73 4.38 20.83 -18.19
C CYS A 73 4.70 20.98 -16.69
N ASP A 74 3.76 21.47 -15.87
CA ASP A 74 3.82 21.36 -14.41
C ASP A 74 2.99 20.14 -13.95
N PRO A 75 3.54 18.90 -14.05
CA PRO A 75 2.79 17.69 -13.80
C PRO A 75 2.51 17.46 -12.30
N GLY A 76 2.96 18.35 -11.42
CA GLY A 76 2.90 18.17 -9.97
C GLY A 76 1.48 17.80 -9.50
N GLN A 77 0.47 18.56 -9.91
CA GLN A 77 -0.91 18.32 -9.47
C GLN A 77 -1.46 16.97 -9.94
N ILE A 78 -1.15 16.55 -11.18
CA ILE A 78 -1.57 15.25 -11.73
C ILE A 78 -0.82 14.11 -11.04
N ILE A 79 0.49 14.27 -10.82
CA ILE A 79 1.33 13.31 -10.10
C ILE A 79 0.77 13.06 -8.69
N TRP A 80 0.47 14.13 -7.95
CA TRP A 80 -0.10 14.04 -6.60
C TRP A 80 -1.51 13.43 -6.56
N LEU A 81 -2.25 13.50 -7.66
CA LEU A 81 -3.61 12.97 -7.76
C LEU A 81 -3.63 11.48 -8.18
N PHE A 82 -2.83 11.10 -9.17
CA PHE A 82 -2.93 9.79 -9.84
C PHE A 82 -1.87 8.77 -9.42
N ILE A 83 -0.67 9.18 -8.98
CA ILE A 83 0.40 8.21 -8.70
C ILE A 83 0.04 7.20 -7.60
N PRO A 84 -0.48 7.60 -6.43
CA PRO A 84 -0.76 6.66 -5.35
C PRO A 84 -1.75 5.60 -5.79
N ILE A 85 -2.80 6.04 -6.48
CA ILE A 85 -3.88 5.16 -6.90
C ILE A 85 -3.46 4.26 -8.08
N ALA A 86 -2.63 4.77 -9.00
CA ALA A 86 -2.06 3.96 -10.07
C ALA A 86 -1.19 2.83 -9.48
N ILE A 87 -0.34 3.16 -8.51
CA ILE A 87 0.50 2.18 -7.81
C ILE A 87 -0.34 1.12 -7.08
N GLU A 88 -1.39 1.52 -6.35
CA GLU A 88 -2.35 0.61 -5.70
C GLU A 88 -3.03 -0.34 -6.69
N THR A 89 -3.43 0.19 -7.86
CA THR A 89 -4.15 -0.56 -8.88
C THR A 89 -3.37 -1.79 -9.38
N PHE A 90 -2.04 -1.68 -9.47
CA PHE A 90 -1.21 -2.81 -9.89
C PHE A 90 -0.79 -3.68 -8.71
N HIS A 91 -0.36 -3.07 -7.61
CA HIS A 91 0.30 -3.86 -6.58
C HIS A 91 -0.70 -4.65 -5.71
N VAL A 92 -1.90 -4.13 -5.43
CA VAL A 92 -2.87 -4.81 -4.56
C VAL A 92 -3.34 -6.13 -5.18
N PRO A 93 -3.71 -6.18 -6.49
CA PRO A 93 -4.02 -7.45 -7.16
C PRO A 93 -2.83 -8.41 -7.19
N ILE A 94 -1.61 -7.91 -7.45
CA ILE A 94 -0.40 -8.75 -7.47
C ILE A 94 -0.15 -9.36 -6.09
N GLN A 95 -0.24 -8.57 -5.01
CA GLN A 95 -0.09 -9.08 -3.65
C GLN A 95 -1.17 -10.09 -3.32
N LEU A 96 -2.44 -9.80 -3.61
CA LEU A 96 -3.55 -10.74 -3.40
C LEU A 96 -3.33 -12.05 -4.15
N TRP A 97 -2.85 -11.99 -5.40
CA TRP A 97 -2.54 -13.18 -6.21
C TRP A 97 -1.39 -14.00 -5.62
N LEU A 98 -0.28 -13.35 -5.24
CA LEU A 98 0.86 -14.00 -4.58
C LEU A 98 0.46 -14.64 -3.24
N TYR A 99 -0.44 -13.99 -2.49
CA TYR A 99 -1.02 -14.53 -1.28
C TYR A 99 -1.88 -15.76 -1.53
N ALA A 100 -2.80 -15.69 -2.51
CA ALA A 100 -3.69 -16.80 -2.84
C ALA A 100 -2.92 -18.07 -3.24
N ARG A 101 -1.70 -17.90 -3.78
CA ARG A 101 -0.80 -19.00 -4.14
C ARG A 101 0.19 -19.39 -3.05
N ASN A 102 0.16 -18.77 -1.87
CA ASN A 102 1.15 -18.93 -0.79
C ASN A 102 2.60 -18.68 -1.24
N LEU A 103 2.81 -17.82 -2.25
CA LEU A 103 4.12 -17.50 -2.81
C LEU A 103 4.73 -16.23 -2.20
N LEU A 104 3.99 -15.51 -1.36
CA LEU A 104 4.48 -14.26 -0.80
C LEU A 104 5.46 -14.51 0.35
N HIS A 105 6.69 -14.04 0.17
CA HIS A 105 7.72 -14.10 1.20
C HIS A 105 7.40 -13.10 2.33
N PRO A 106 7.53 -13.48 3.62
CA PRO A 106 7.18 -12.60 4.75
C PRO A 106 8.00 -11.29 4.78
N ILE A 107 9.25 -11.33 4.31
CA ILE A 107 10.07 -10.10 4.17
C ILE A 107 9.51 -9.19 3.08
N ALA A 108 9.03 -9.74 1.96
CA ALA A 108 8.45 -8.93 0.89
C ALA A 108 7.15 -8.25 1.36
N ALA A 109 6.30 -8.98 2.10
CA ALA A 109 5.11 -8.42 2.75
C ALA A 109 5.47 -7.24 3.67
N LEU A 110 6.51 -7.41 4.49
CA LEU A 110 7.00 -6.37 5.40
C LEU A 110 7.48 -5.12 4.66
N VAL A 111 8.38 -5.27 3.69
CA VAL A 111 8.95 -4.14 2.94
C VAL A 111 7.85 -3.39 2.17
N LEU A 112 6.97 -4.12 1.48
CA LEU A 112 5.89 -3.52 0.72
C LEU A 112 4.92 -2.77 1.64
N SER A 113 4.54 -3.35 2.78
CA SER A 113 3.67 -2.67 3.75
C SER A 113 4.26 -1.36 4.27
N PHE A 114 5.58 -1.33 4.53
CA PHE A 114 6.27 -0.11 4.94
C PHE A 114 6.31 0.94 3.83
N CYS A 115 6.64 0.53 2.59
CA CYS A 115 6.67 1.44 1.45
C CYS A 115 5.31 2.07 1.16
N PHE A 116 4.23 1.27 1.13
CA PHE A 116 2.89 1.79 0.83
C PHE A 116 2.30 2.59 1.99
N MET A 117 2.60 2.24 3.25
CA MET A 117 2.31 3.11 4.38
C MET A 117 3.00 4.47 4.20
N GLY A 118 4.30 4.50 3.88
CA GLY A 118 5.05 5.73 3.65
C GLY A 118 4.52 6.56 2.47
N LEU A 119 4.10 5.89 1.39
CA LEU A 119 3.42 6.51 0.26
C LEU A 119 2.14 7.22 0.72
N TRP A 120 1.25 6.52 1.41
CA TRP A 120 -0.02 7.11 1.84
C TRP A 120 0.12 8.20 2.89
N VAL A 121 1.07 8.08 3.83
CA VAL A 121 1.41 9.17 4.75
C VAL A 121 1.87 10.39 3.97
N SER A 122 2.78 10.22 3.00
CA SER A 122 3.30 11.34 2.22
C SER A 122 2.16 12.04 1.47
N PHE A 123 1.32 11.31 0.75
CA PHE A 123 0.27 11.90 -0.07
C PHE A 123 -0.92 12.43 0.74
N SER A 124 -1.25 11.79 1.86
CA SER A 124 -2.41 12.20 2.68
C SER A 124 -2.08 13.29 3.69
N VAL A 125 -0.80 13.47 4.06
CA VAL A 125 -0.37 14.51 5.01
C VAL A 125 0.27 15.69 4.29
N LEU A 126 1.13 15.46 3.29
CA LEU A 126 1.77 16.58 2.58
C LEU A 126 0.77 17.34 1.71
N ALA A 127 -0.19 16.67 1.06
CA ALA A 127 -1.13 17.37 0.19
C ALA A 127 -2.00 18.39 0.95
N PRO A 128 -2.61 18.08 2.11
CA PRO A 128 -3.31 19.09 2.92
C PRO A 128 -2.39 20.19 3.47
N LEU A 129 -1.14 19.87 3.81
CA LEU A 129 -0.19 20.89 4.29
C LEU A 129 0.18 21.87 3.18
N ILE A 130 0.41 21.39 1.97
CA ILE A 130 0.66 22.24 0.80
C ILE A 130 -0.57 23.11 0.53
N ASP A 131 -1.76 22.51 0.56
CA ASP A 131 -3.04 23.22 0.35
C ASP A 131 -3.26 24.33 1.39
N ALA A 132 -2.96 24.05 2.67
CA ALA A 132 -3.06 25.01 3.75
C ALA A 132 -2.08 26.18 3.62
N CYS A 133 -0.91 25.97 3.00
CA CYS A 133 0.09 27.00 2.76
C CYS A 133 -0.25 27.95 1.59
N VAL A 134 -1.14 27.53 0.68
CA VAL A 134 -1.47 28.30 -0.53
C VAL A 134 -2.60 29.31 -0.27
N GLU A 135 -3.24 29.28 0.91
CA GLU A 135 -4.33 30.20 1.33
C GLU A 135 -5.45 30.37 0.28
N GLN A 136 -5.67 29.36 -0.56
CA GLN A 136 -6.66 29.42 -1.63
C GLN A 136 -8.02 28.91 -1.14
N LYS A 137 -9.09 29.64 -1.48
CA LYS A 137 -10.47 29.19 -1.23
C LYS A 137 -10.94 28.34 -2.41
N PHE A 138 -11.22 27.08 -2.13
CA PHE A 138 -11.81 26.16 -3.11
C PHE A 138 -13.33 26.07 -2.96
N PRO A 139 -14.07 25.76 -4.04
CA PRO A 139 -15.50 25.49 -3.97
C PRO A 139 -15.82 24.34 -2.99
N ASP A 140 -16.93 24.45 -2.26
CA ASP A 140 -17.33 23.46 -1.24
C ASP A 140 -17.39 22.02 -1.77
N ALA A 141 -17.87 21.85 -3.01
CA ALA A 141 -17.94 20.55 -3.67
C ALA A 141 -16.55 19.92 -3.88
N TRP A 142 -15.56 20.73 -4.26
CA TRP A 142 -14.18 20.24 -4.42
C TRP A 142 -13.55 19.97 -3.06
N ASN A 143 -13.76 20.84 -2.07
CA ASN A 143 -13.25 20.64 -0.72
C ASN A 143 -13.78 19.33 -0.10
N GLY A 144 -15.06 19.01 -0.32
CA GLY A 144 -15.64 17.73 0.08
C GLY A 144 -14.96 16.52 -0.58
N LEU A 145 -14.75 16.57 -1.90
CA LEU A 145 -14.02 15.53 -2.65
C LEU A 145 -12.57 15.38 -2.18
N PHE A 146 -11.90 16.50 -1.92
CA PHE A 146 -10.54 16.54 -1.41
C PHE A 146 -10.45 15.83 -0.06
N TRP A 147 -11.25 16.25 0.94
CA TRP A 147 -11.23 15.64 2.26
C TRP A 147 -11.68 14.19 2.26
N ALA A 148 -12.66 13.81 1.44
CA ALA A 148 -13.05 12.41 1.28
C ALA A 148 -11.87 11.54 0.82
N ARG A 149 -11.05 12.05 -0.11
CA ARG A 149 -9.81 11.39 -0.55
C ARG A 149 -8.79 11.30 0.58
N GLN A 150 -8.57 12.37 1.34
CA GLN A 150 -7.60 12.37 2.45
C GLN A 150 -7.99 11.40 3.56
N VAL A 151 -9.27 11.40 3.97
CA VAL A 151 -9.81 10.47 4.95
C VAL A 151 -9.62 9.02 4.47
N THR A 152 -9.90 8.76 3.19
CA THR A 152 -9.68 7.43 2.61
C THR A 152 -8.19 7.04 2.65
N GLY A 153 -7.28 7.96 2.34
CA GLY A 153 -5.85 7.74 2.43
C GLY A 153 -5.35 7.46 3.86
N TYR A 154 -5.91 8.14 4.87
CA TYR A 154 -5.65 7.85 6.28
C TYR A 154 -6.13 6.45 6.67
N LEU A 155 -7.32 6.04 6.22
CA LEU A 155 -7.83 4.68 6.47
C LEU A 155 -6.91 3.62 5.85
N ILE A 156 -6.44 3.83 4.62
CA ILE A 156 -5.48 2.94 3.97
C ILE A 156 -4.15 2.90 4.72
N THR A 157 -3.66 4.04 5.20
CA THR A 157 -2.46 4.11 6.05
C THR A 157 -2.60 3.25 7.30
N LEU A 158 -3.73 3.34 8.00
CA LEU A 158 -4.00 2.53 9.20
C LEU A 158 -4.07 1.03 8.87
N LEU A 159 -4.67 0.66 7.73
CA LEU A 159 -4.71 -0.72 7.27
C LEU A 159 -3.29 -1.25 6.95
N TYR A 160 -2.46 -0.44 6.28
CA TYR A 160 -1.05 -0.81 6.04
C TYR A 160 -0.23 -0.89 7.32
N LEU A 161 -0.48 -0.03 8.31
CA LEU A 161 0.16 -0.09 9.61
C LEU A 161 -0.19 -1.40 10.34
N ALA A 162 -1.47 -1.77 10.36
CA ALA A 162 -1.91 -3.06 10.92
C ALA A 162 -1.24 -4.23 10.18
N TYR A 163 -1.27 -4.20 8.85
CA TYR A 163 -0.67 -5.20 7.99
C TYR A 163 0.87 -5.31 8.16
N PHE A 164 1.55 -4.18 8.39
CA PHE A 164 2.97 -4.13 8.76
C PHE A 164 3.23 -4.85 10.09
N GLY A 165 2.41 -4.62 11.11
CA GLY A 165 2.49 -5.33 12.39
C GLY A 165 2.39 -6.86 12.24
N PHE A 166 1.44 -7.35 11.46
CA PHE A 166 1.31 -8.79 11.15
C PHE A 166 2.49 -9.32 10.34
N SER A 167 3.02 -8.52 9.41
CA SER A 167 4.21 -8.88 8.62
C SER A 167 5.46 -8.98 9.49
N CYS A 168 5.63 -8.10 10.48
CA CYS A 168 6.69 -8.21 11.49
C CYS A 168 6.61 -9.53 12.26
N ALA A 169 5.43 -9.89 12.75
CA ALA A 169 5.21 -11.16 13.44
C ALA A 169 5.52 -12.37 12.53
N ALA A 170 5.09 -12.31 11.27
CA ALA A 170 5.40 -13.35 10.29
C ALA A 170 6.91 -13.51 10.04
N VAL A 171 7.64 -12.40 9.85
CA VAL A 171 9.11 -12.42 9.70
C VAL A 171 9.79 -12.97 10.95
N HIS A 172 9.33 -12.58 12.15
CA HIS A 172 9.86 -13.09 13.40
C HIS A 172 9.70 -14.61 13.51
N HIS A 173 8.50 -15.13 13.26
CA HIS A 173 8.24 -16.57 13.26
C HIS A 173 9.05 -17.32 12.20
N TRP A 174 9.21 -16.74 11.02
CA TRP A 174 10.05 -17.31 9.96
C TRP A 174 11.53 -17.39 10.38
N ARG A 175 12.08 -16.33 10.98
CA ARG A 175 13.46 -16.32 11.49
C ARG A 175 13.68 -17.30 12.64
N SER A 176 12.75 -17.35 13.59
CA SER A 176 12.83 -18.28 14.72
C SER A 176 12.72 -19.73 14.27
N GLY A 177 11.88 -20.01 13.27
CA GLY A 177 11.81 -21.32 12.63
C GLY A 177 13.14 -21.73 11.97
N LYS A 178 13.80 -20.80 11.27
CA LYS A 178 15.11 -21.04 10.65
C LYS A 178 16.20 -21.36 11.69
N LYS A 179 16.29 -20.56 12.77
CA LYS A 179 17.26 -20.80 13.86
C LYS A 179 17.09 -22.16 14.54
N ALA A 180 15.85 -22.61 14.72
CA ALA A 180 15.57 -23.92 15.32
C ALA A 180 16.06 -25.07 14.44
N VAL A 181 15.97 -24.94 13.10
CA VAL A 181 16.46 -25.94 12.15
C VAL A 181 17.98 -25.98 12.13
N ASP A 182 18.62 -24.81 12.04
CA ASP A 182 20.09 -24.69 12.00
C ASP A 182 20.73 -25.24 13.30
N GLY A 183 20.12 -25.00 14.46
CA GLY A 183 20.56 -25.54 15.75
C GLY A 183 20.45 -27.06 15.85
N THR A 184 19.34 -27.66 15.37
CA THR A 184 19.17 -29.12 15.37
C THR A 184 20.10 -29.85 14.39
N SER A 185 20.51 -29.22 13.29
CA SER A 185 21.49 -29.79 12.36
C SER A 185 22.89 -29.83 12.99
N SER A 186 23.25 -28.81 13.78
CA SER A 186 24.55 -28.73 14.41
C SER A 186 24.76 -29.76 15.53
N ASP A 187 23.70 -30.13 16.27
CA ASP A 187 23.79 -31.10 17.37
C ASP A 187 23.92 -32.55 16.85
N GLY A 188 23.20 -32.90 15.78
CA GLY A 188 23.24 -34.25 15.19
C GLY A 188 24.58 -34.58 14.50
N ASP A 189 25.28 -33.57 13.99
CA ASP A 189 26.59 -33.75 13.35
C ASP A 189 27.74 -33.96 14.36
N ILE A 190 27.53 -33.60 15.64
CA ILE A 190 28.51 -33.81 16.72
C ILE A 190 28.40 -35.23 17.29
N GLU A 191 27.18 -35.77 17.42
CA GLU A 191 26.98 -37.15 17.91
C GLU A 191 27.45 -38.24 16.93
N MET A 192 27.48 -37.97 15.61
CA MET A 192 27.99 -38.95 14.63
C MET A 192 29.52 -38.96 14.47
N LYS A 193 30.25 -38.11 15.20
CA LYS A 193 31.72 -38.01 15.15
C LYS A 193 32.43 -38.46 16.44
N ALA A 194 31.70 -38.97 17.42
CA ALA A 194 32.24 -39.57 18.65
C ALA A 194 32.13 -41.10 18.59
#